data_AF-A0A1Z5JX29-F1
#
_entry.id   AF-A0A1Z5JX29-F1
#
_cell.length_a   1.000
_cell.length_b   1.000
_cell.length_c   1.000
_cell.angle_alpha   90.00
_cell.angle_beta   90.00
_cell.angle_gamma   90.00
#
_symmetry.space_group_name_H-M   'P 1'
#
loop_
_entity.id
_entity.type
_entity.pdbx_description
1 polymer ?
#
loop_
_entity_poly.entity_id
_entity_poly.type
_entity_poly.pdbx_seq_one_letter_code
_entity_poly.pdbx_strand_id
1 'polypeptide(L)'
;MQKGSYTLLVNCKWCRRLIHQKCCETHVFAKHNLLLYRSVVCTKQCYLMRQKIRTNLHFMRKKDGKYDKEDPNTSEALLLRWMMEPGNYNCYREFDRMHWIRISQEIAEYINASGVVRKETTAEVKEKIDLIEKQMHRANLSRWNNREGFKNSDPKVFLEEMTKICEHYEVFIPIYDNRICPLPKVTSATLFGKKGDIRM
;
A
#
# COMPACT_ATOMS: atom_id res chain seq x y z
N MET A 1 -1.05 -35.49 32.14
CA MET A 1 -0.62 -34.08 32.19
C MET A 1 -0.22 -33.63 30.79
N GLN A 2 -0.70 -32.45 30.39
CA GLN A 2 -0.36 -31.62 29.22
C GLN A 2 -0.38 -32.26 27.81
N LYS A 3 -1.49 -32.01 27.11
CA LYS A 3 -1.70 -32.22 25.67
C LYS A 3 -0.77 -31.28 24.87
N GLY A 4 -0.18 -31.82 23.80
CA GLY A 4 0.79 -31.14 22.94
C GLY A 4 0.28 -29.80 22.39
N SER A 5 1.09 -28.76 22.57
CA SER A 5 0.90 -27.46 21.93
C SER A 5 1.09 -27.62 20.42
N TYR A 6 -0.01 -27.64 19.66
CA TYR A 6 0.03 -27.58 18.20
C TYR A 6 0.71 -26.28 17.76
N THR A 7 2.01 -26.33 17.46
CA THR A 7 2.74 -25.18 16.92
C THR A 7 2.32 -24.97 15.47
N LEU A 8 1.55 -23.91 15.23
CA LEU A 8 1.08 -23.53 13.90
C LEU A 8 2.28 -23.31 12.97
N LEU A 9 2.44 -24.21 12.00
CA LEU A 9 3.36 -24.07 10.88
C LEU A 9 2.72 -23.18 9.82
N VAL A 10 3.48 -22.19 9.38
CA VAL A 10 3.03 -21.15 8.45
C VAL A 10 4.10 -20.96 7.38
N ASN A 11 3.65 -20.75 6.15
CA ASN A 11 4.55 -20.51 5.03
C ASN A 11 5.18 -19.12 5.13
N CYS A 12 6.52 -19.08 5.06
CA CYS A 12 7.26 -17.85 4.82
C CYS A 12 6.74 -17.20 3.54
N LYS A 13 6.26 -15.96 3.65
CA LYS A 13 5.69 -15.24 2.49
C LYS A 13 6.72 -14.87 1.41
N TRP A 14 8.00 -15.09 1.67
CA TRP A 14 9.08 -14.87 0.72
C TRP A 14 9.52 -16.16 0.02
N CYS A 15 10.15 -17.08 0.77
CA CYS A 15 10.74 -18.29 0.21
C CYS A 15 9.86 -19.54 0.36
N ARG A 16 8.61 -19.39 0.83
CA ARG A 16 7.64 -20.48 1.03
C ARG A 16 8.06 -21.58 2.02
N ARG A 17 9.18 -21.41 2.73
CA ARG A 17 9.61 -22.34 3.79
C ARG A 17 8.59 -22.37 4.94
N LEU A 18 8.22 -23.56 5.40
CA LEU A 18 7.38 -23.74 6.59
C LEU A 18 8.18 -23.39 7.84
N ILE A 19 7.61 -22.52 8.68
CA ILE A 19 8.20 -22.14 9.97
C ILE A 19 7.11 -22.05 11.02
N HIS A 20 7.47 -22.27 12.29
CA HIS A 20 6.56 -21.97 13.39
C HIS A 20 6.42 -20.45 13.53
N GLN A 21 5.19 -19.97 13.75
CA GLN A 21 4.95 -18.56 14.00
C GLN A 21 5.80 -18.04 15.17
N LYS A 22 5.87 -18.79 16.27
CA LYS A 22 6.70 -18.45 17.44
C LYS A 22 8.19 -18.32 17.12
N CYS A 23 8.72 -19.16 16.23
CA CYS A 23 10.11 -19.04 15.79
C CYS A 23 10.38 -17.76 15.00
N CYS A 24 9.41 -17.30 14.18
CA CYS A 24 9.49 -16.01 13.51
C CYS A 24 9.53 -14.86 14.52
N GLU A 25 8.64 -14.89 15.52
CA GLU A 25 8.55 -13.86 16.56
C GLU A 25 9.84 -13.77 17.40
N THR A 26 10.35 -14.90 17.91
CA THR A 26 11.53 -14.91 18.77
C THR A 26 12.84 -14.73 17.99
N HIS A 27 13.07 -15.51 16.94
CA HIS A 27 14.39 -15.57 16.29
C HIS A 27 14.56 -14.60 15.12
N VAL A 28 13.48 -14.02 14.59
CA VAL A 28 13.55 -13.03 13.53
C VAL A 28 13.20 -11.66 14.07
N PHE A 29 12.00 -11.47 14.64
CA PHE A 29 11.57 -10.14 15.08
C PHE A 29 12.27 -9.68 16.36
N ALA A 30 12.17 -10.45 17.46
CA ALA A 30 12.77 -10.06 18.74
C ALA A 30 14.31 -10.03 18.67
N LYS A 31 14.94 -11.07 18.09
CA LYS A 31 16.41 -11.14 17.97
C LYS A 31 17.02 -9.97 17.18
N HIS A 32 16.31 -9.44 16.19
CA HIS A 32 16.84 -8.39 15.31
C HIS A 32 16.15 -7.03 15.51
N ASN A 33 15.34 -6.89 16.58
CA ASN A 33 14.56 -5.69 16.89
C ASN A 33 13.77 -5.16 15.67
N LEU A 34 13.09 -6.06 14.96
CA LEU A 34 12.31 -5.73 13.77
C LEU A 34 10.83 -5.58 14.15
N LEU A 35 10.12 -4.64 13.51
CA LEU A 35 8.70 -4.41 13.75
C LEU A 35 7.87 -5.68 13.50
N LEU A 36 7.08 -6.07 14.51
CA LEU A 36 6.19 -7.23 14.43
C LEU A 36 5.16 -6.97 13.34
N TYR A 37 5.18 -7.80 12.29
CA TYR A 37 4.36 -7.58 11.11
C TYR A 37 3.45 -8.80 10.85
N ARG A 38 2.24 -8.56 10.34
CA ARG A 38 1.21 -9.58 10.03
C ARG A 38 1.64 -10.65 8.99
N SER A 39 2.88 -10.62 8.50
CA SER A 39 3.41 -11.62 7.58
C SER A 39 4.59 -12.37 8.17
N VAL A 40 4.47 -13.69 8.18
CA VAL A 40 5.47 -14.60 8.72
C VAL A 40 6.63 -14.77 7.72
N VAL A 41 7.87 -14.60 8.21
CA VAL A 41 9.12 -14.64 7.43
C VAL A 41 10.17 -15.48 8.16
N CYS A 42 10.99 -16.25 7.43
CA CYS A 42 11.88 -17.22 8.06
C CYS A 42 13.24 -16.68 8.49
N THR A 43 13.68 -15.54 7.93
CA THR A 43 14.99 -14.94 8.24
C THR A 43 14.92 -13.43 8.16
N LYS A 44 15.91 -12.75 8.78
CA LYS A 44 16.13 -11.30 8.58
C LYS A 44 16.25 -10.94 7.10
N GLN A 45 16.91 -11.77 6.30
CA GLN A 45 17.01 -11.52 4.85
C GLN A 45 15.66 -11.62 4.14
N CYS A 46 14.79 -12.57 4.50
CA CYS A 46 13.43 -12.63 3.98
C CYS A 46 12.60 -11.40 4.40
N TYR A 47 12.79 -10.92 5.62
CA TYR A 47 12.20 -9.67 6.08
C TYR A 47 12.68 -8.47 5.25
N LEU A 48 14.00 -8.35 5.03
CA LEU A 48 14.60 -7.26 4.26
C LEU A 48 14.21 -7.33 2.79
N MET A 49 14.17 -8.51 2.17
CA MET A 49 13.69 -8.67 0.79
C MET A 49 12.22 -8.29 0.67
N ARG A 50 11.42 -8.65 1.68
CA ARG A 50 10.03 -8.21 1.75
C ARG A 50 9.93 -6.69 1.94
N GLN A 51 10.80 -6.08 2.73
CA GLN A 51 10.90 -4.61 2.81
C GLN A 51 11.33 -4.00 1.48
N LYS A 52 12.29 -4.59 0.76
CA LYS A 52 12.75 -4.09 -0.56
C LYS A 52 11.66 -4.10 -1.62
N ILE A 53 10.82 -5.13 -1.68
CA ILE A 53 9.62 -5.10 -2.54
C ILE A 53 8.63 -4.02 -2.09
N ARG A 54 8.62 -3.69 -0.79
CA ARG A 54 7.76 -2.62 -0.28
C ARG A 54 8.29 -1.23 -0.62
N THR A 55 9.60 -1.03 -0.65
CA THR A 55 10.25 0.22 -1.08
C THR A 55 10.29 0.35 -2.61
N ASN A 56 10.31 -0.75 -3.36
CA ASN A 56 10.24 -0.75 -4.83
C ASN A 56 8.81 -0.60 -5.37
N LEU A 57 7.94 0.16 -4.71
CA LEU A 57 6.68 0.60 -5.31
C LEU A 57 6.85 1.84 -6.20
N HIS A 58 8.06 2.31 -6.46
CA HIS A 58 8.25 3.45 -7.34
C HIS A 58 7.77 3.13 -8.76
N PHE A 59 7.15 4.11 -9.40
CA PHE A 59 6.89 4.07 -10.83
C PHE A 59 8.20 3.82 -11.58
N MET A 60 8.25 2.76 -12.38
CA MET A 60 9.43 2.48 -13.20
C MET A 60 9.60 3.50 -14.34
N ARG A 61 8.62 4.39 -14.59
CA ARG A 61 8.54 5.23 -15.79
C ARG A 61 8.48 6.74 -15.52
N LYS A 62 9.26 7.21 -14.55
CA LYS A 62 9.37 8.64 -14.21
C LYS A 62 10.06 9.54 -15.24
N LYS A 63 10.45 9.00 -16.40
CA LYS A 63 11.40 9.66 -17.34
C LYS A 63 10.98 9.44 -18.79
N ASP A 64 9.68 9.52 -19.04
CA ASP A 64 9.07 9.34 -20.36
C ASP A 64 8.48 10.63 -20.95
N GLY A 65 8.74 11.76 -20.30
CA GLY A 65 8.47 13.08 -20.87
C GLY A 65 9.27 13.30 -22.14
N LYS A 66 8.78 14.23 -22.96
CA LYS A 66 9.30 14.53 -24.29
C LYS A 66 10.73 15.07 -24.27
N TYR A 67 11.10 15.83 -23.24
CA TYR A 67 12.35 16.57 -23.14
C TYR A 67 13.23 16.09 -21.97
N ASP A 68 14.11 15.13 -22.26
CA ASP A 68 15.14 14.64 -21.33
C ASP A 68 14.60 14.20 -19.95
N LYS A 69 15.50 13.98 -18.98
CA LYS A 69 15.17 13.47 -17.65
C LYS A 69 14.45 14.48 -16.75
N GLU A 70 14.36 15.74 -17.16
CA GLU A 70 13.81 16.85 -16.37
C GLU A 70 12.46 17.37 -16.91
N ASP A 71 11.88 16.74 -17.93
CA ASP A 71 10.57 17.15 -18.44
C ASP A 71 9.51 17.08 -17.32
N PRO A 72 8.83 18.19 -17.00
CA PRO A 72 7.74 18.18 -16.03
C PRO A 72 6.49 17.42 -16.52
N ASN A 73 6.37 17.12 -17.82
CA ASN A 73 5.23 16.45 -18.44
C ASN A 73 5.49 14.95 -18.68
N THR A 74 5.90 14.25 -17.62
CA THR A 74 5.94 12.78 -17.63
C THR A 74 4.52 12.21 -17.56
N SER A 75 4.34 10.97 -18.00
CA SER A 75 3.04 10.31 -17.90
C SER A 75 2.53 10.19 -16.45
N GLU A 76 3.44 10.06 -15.49
CA GLU A 76 3.12 10.07 -14.06
C GLU A 76 2.63 11.46 -13.61
N ALA A 77 3.34 12.53 -13.97
CA ALA A 77 2.95 13.90 -13.61
C ALA A 77 1.61 14.30 -14.24
N LEU A 78 1.37 13.91 -15.50
CA LEU A 78 0.11 14.15 -16.19
C LEU A 78 -1.05 13.36 -15.57
N LEU A 79 -0.82 12.09 -15.21
CA LEU A 79 -1.80 11.27 -14.50
C LEU A 79 -2.15 11.90 -13.15
N LEU A 80 -1.15 12.31 -12.37
CA LEU A 80 -1.37 12.94 -11.08
C LEU A 80 -2.15 14.25 -11.22
N ARG A 81 -1.81 15.09 -12.20
CA ARG A 81 -2.56 16.32 -12.51
C ARG A 81 -4.02 16.03 -12.78
N TRP A 82 -4.30 15.04 -13.62
CA TRP A 82 -5.67 14.60 -13.91
C TRP A 82 -6.39 14.10 -12.65
N MET A 83 -5.73 13.29 -11.81
CA MET A 83 -6.33 12.75 -10.59
C MET A 83 -6.59 13.81 -9.52
N MET A 84 -5.80 14.89 -9.50
CA MET A 84 -5.94 16.02 -8.58
C MET A 84 -7.11 16.94 -8.91
N GLU A 85 -7.59 16.93 -10.16
CA GLU A 85 -8.76 17.72 -10.53
C GLU A 85 -9.98 17.29 -9.72
N PRO A 86 -10.74 18.26 -9.15
CA PRO A 86 -11.89 17.95 -8.31
C PRO A 86 -12.89 17.04 -9.02
N GLY A 87 -13.16 15.88 -8.43
CA GLY A 87 -14.13 14.92 -8.95
C GLY A 87 -13.55 13.85 -9.87
N ASN A 88 -12.38 14.03 -10.48
CA ASN A 88 -11.82 13.08 -11.46
C ASN A 88 -11.48 11.73 -10.85
N TYR A 89 -10.76 11.70 -9.72
CA TYR A 89 -10.51 10.43 -9.02
C TYR A 89 -11.81 9.76 -8.55
N ASN A 90 -12.82 10.57 -8.19
CA ASN A 90 -14.10 10.02 -7.77
C ASN A 90 -14.83 9.35 -8.94
N CYS A 91 -14.87 10.04 -10.08
CA CYS A 91 -15.39 9.55 -11.35
C CYS A 91 -14.70 8.23 -11.74
N TYR A 92 -13.36 8.18 -11.69
CA TYR A 92 -12.59 6.96 -12.00
C TYR A 92 -13.02 5.72 -11.20
N ARG A 93 -13.40 5.92 -9.93
CA ARG A 93 -13.73 4.86 -8.98
C ARG A 93 -15.23 4.68 -8.77
N GLU A 94 -16.07 5.17 -9.66
CA GLU A 94 -17.50 4.86 -9.67
C GLU A 94 -17.75 3.36 -9.95
N PHE A 95 -18.90 2.85 -9.51
CA PHE A 95 -19.16 1.41 -9.33
C PHE A 95 -19.45 0.60 -10.62
N ASP A 96 -19.16 1.15 -11.79
CA ASP A 96 -19.39 0.44 -13.05
C ASP A 96 -18.10 -0.20 -13.59
N ARG A 97 -18.16 -1.51 -13.86
CA ARG A 97 -17.03 -2.31 -14.37
C ARG A 97 -16.50 -1.82 -15.71
N MET A 98 -17.32 -1.17 -16.53
CA MET A 98 -16.88 -0.62 -17.82
C MET A 98 -16.38 0.81 -17.72
N HIS A 99 -16.70 1.50 -16.63
CA HIS A 99 -16.44 2.93 -16.46
C HIS A 99 -14.97 3.24 -16.26
N TRP A 100 -14.25 2.43 -15.47
CA TRP A 100 -12.80 2.61 -15.30
C TRP A 100 -12.04 2.38 -16.61
N ILE A 101 -12.53 1.51 -17.52
CA ILE A 101 -11.90 1.26 -18.83
C ILE A 101 -11.99 2.53 -19.67
N ARG A 102 -13.19 3.12 -19.76
CA ARG A 102 -13.44 4.36 -20.50
C ARG A 102 -12.57 5.51 -19.98
N ILE A 103 -12.56 5.71 -18.66
CA ILE A 103 -11.76 6.79 -18.06
C ILE A 103 -10.26 6.53 -18.22
N SER A 104 -9.79 5.29 -18.03
CA SER A 104 -8.39 4.97 -18.28
C SER A 104 -7.99 5.17 -19.75
N GLN A 105 -8.93 5.02 -20.68
CA GLN A 105 -8.69 5.33 -22.09
C GLN A 105 -8.62 6.84 -22.32
N GLU A 106 -9.56 7.63 -21.78
CA GLU A 106 -9.53 9.09 -21.84
C GLU A 106 -8.23 9.67 -21.28
N ILE A 107 -7.77 9.13 -20.13
CA ILE A 107 -6.49 9.50 -19.53
C ILE A 107 -5.31 9.10 -20.43
N ALA A 108 -5.32 7.90 -21.01
CA ALA A 108 -4.27 7.46 -21.92
C ALA A 108 -4.19 8.38 -23.15
N GLU A 109 -5.34 8.77 -23.73
CA GLU A 109 -5.42 9.71 -24.84
C GLU A 109 -4.88 11.09 -24.46
N TYR A 110 -5.25 11.61 -23.28
CA TYR A 110 -4.74 12.86 -22.73
C TYR A 110 -3.20 12.84 -22.55
N ILE A 111 -2.67 11.77 -21.96
CA ILE A 111 -1.22 11.60 -21.77
C ILE A 111 -0.51 11.53 -23.11
N ASN A 112 -1.03 10.74 -24.05
CA ASN A 112 -0.45 10.55 -25.38
C ASN A 112 -0.48 11.82 -26.22
N ALA A 113 -1.55 12.61 -26.12
CA ALA A 113 -1.67 13.92 -26.79
C ALA A 113 -0.67 14.94 -26.24
N SER A 114 -0.26 14.81 -24.99
CA SER A 114 0.73 15.69 -24.34
C SER A 114 2.17 15.46 -24.82
N GLY A 115 2.41 14.45 -25.67
CA GLY A 115 3.68 14.26 -26.36
C GLY A 115 4.72 13.42 -25.62
N VAL A 116 4.30 12.58 -24.67
CA VAL A 116 5.17 11.59 -24.03
C VAL A 116 5.86 10.70 -25.07
N VAL A 117 7.13 10.33 -24.84
CA VAL A 117 7.97 9.59 -25.81
C VAL A 117 7.37 8.22 -26.12
N ARG A 118 6.81 7.57 -25.10
CA ARG A 118 6.14 6.28 -25.23
C ARG A 118 4.65 6.45 -24.98
N LYS A 119 3.85 5.98 -25.92
CA LYS A 119 2.40 5.93 -25.75
C LYS A 119 2.02 5.01 -24.61
N GLU A 120 1.15 5.50 -23.74
CA GLU A 120 0.56 4.77 -22.63
C GLU A 120 -0.72 4.08 -23.08
N THR A 121 -0.94 2.88 -22.56
CA THR A 121 -2.14 2.09 -22.78
C THR A 121 -3.10 2.17 -21.59
N THR A 122 -4.37 1.86 -21.81
CA THR A 122 -5.41 1.79 -20.76
C THR A 122 -4.99 0.90 -19.59
N ALA A 123 -4.35 -0.25 -19.88
CA ALA A 123 -3.88 -1.18 -18.85
C ALA A 123 -2.74 -0.59 -18.00
N GLU A 124 -1.81 0.13 -18.64
CA GLU A 124 -0.70 0.78 -17.94
C GLU A 124 -1.20 1.94 -17.07
N VAL A 125 -2.15 2.74 -17.55
CA VAL A 125 -2.83 3.77 -16.74
C VAL A 125 -3.49 3.16 -15.50
N LYS A 126 -4.21 2.04 -15.68
CA LYS A 126 -4.81 1.32 -14.54
C LYS A 126 -3.76 0.82 -13.56
N GLU A 127 -2.69 0.20 -14.05
CA GLU A 127 -1.61 -0.30 -13.20
C GLU A 127 -0.96 0.84 -12.40
N LYS A 128 -0.80 2.00 -13.03
CA LYS A 128 -0.27 3.21 -12.39
C LYS A 128 -1.18 3.72 -11.27
N ILE A 129 -2.49 3.81 -11.51
CA ILE A 129 -3.46 4.22 -10.48
C ILE A 129 -3.50 3.20 -9.34
N ASP A 130 -3.56 1.89 -9.65
CA ASP A 130 -3.52 0.82 -8.65
C ASP A 130 -2.25 0.89 -7.79
N LEU A 131 -1.12 1.29 -8.38
CA LEU A 131 0.14 1.45 -7.67
C LEU A 131 0.09 2.61 -6.68
N ILE A 132 -0.43 3.77 -7.08
CA ILE A 132 -0.65 4.93 -6.19
C ILE A 132 -1.55 4.52 -5.03
N GLU A 133 -2.69 3.89 -5.32
CA GLU A 133 -3.63 3.44 -4.28
C GLU A 133 -2.97 2.46 -3.29
N LYS A 134 -2.15 1.52 -3.78
CA LYS A 134 -1.40 0.59 -2.92
C LYS A 134 -0.38 1.32 -2.04
N GLN A 135 0.32 2.32 -2.57
CA GLN A 135 1.26 3.13 -1.79
C GLN A 135 0.51 3.93 -0.71
N MET A 136 -0.57 4.61 -1.08
CA MET A 136 -1.43 5.38 -0.17
C MET A 136 -2.01 4.54 0.95
N HIS A 137 -2.58 3.38 0.60
CA HIS A 137 -3.09 2.43 1.58
C HIS A 137 -2.01 2.01 2.57
N ARG A 138 -0.78 1.74 2.09
CA ARG A 138 0.36 1.37 2.96
C ARG A 138 0.81 2.50 3.86
N ALA A 139 0.88 3.73 3.35
CA ALA A 139 1.22 4.90 4.14
C ALA A 139 0.17 5.09 5.26
N ASN A 140 -1.12 5.00 4.94
CA ASN A 140 -2.19 5.09 5.93
C ASN A 140 -2.21 3.93 6.95
N LEU A 141 -1.88 2.71 6.53
CA LEU A 141 -1.65 1.58 7.44
C LEU A 141 -0.46 1.85 8.38
N SER A 142 0.63 2.44 7.88
CA SER A 142 1.78 2.82 8.69
C SER A 142 1.39 3.87 9.74
N ARG A 143 0.69 4.93 9.31
CA ARG A 143 0.09 5.96 10.18
C ARG A 143 -0.75 5.35 11.29
N TRP A 144 -1.59 4.36 10.97
CA TRP A 144 -2.48 3.73 11.95
C TRP A 144 -1.75 2.83 12.95
N ASN A 145 -0.81 2.00 12.49
CA ASN A 145 -0.07 1.08 13.37
C ASN A 145 0.91 1.80 14.30
N ASN A 146 1.46 2.94 13.86
CA ASN A 146 2.43 3.73 14.63
C ASN A 146 1.80 5.01 15.20
N ARG A 147 0.48 5.04 15.37
CA ARG A 147 -0.28 6.24 15.75
C ARG A 147 0.21 6.87 17.06
N GLU A 148 0.67 6.06 18.02
CA GLU A 148 1.24 6.56 19.28
C GLU A 148 2.66 7.12 19.11
N GLY A 149 3.48 6.53 18.24
CA GLY A 149 4.81 7.05 17.91
C GLY A 149 4.74 8.38 17.16
N PHE A 150 3.81 8.51 16.21
CA PHE A 150 3.64 9.73 15.43
C PHE A 150 2.94 10.86 16.18
N LYS A 151 2.10 10.58 17.18
CA LYS A 151 1.53 11.61 18.05
C LYS A 151 2.58 12.42 18.80
N ASN A 152 3.73 11.81 19.09
CA ASN A 152 4.85 12.42 19.81
C ASN A 152 5.99 12.87 18.89
N SER A 153 5.83 12.70 17.57
CA SER A 153 6.85 13.04 16.57
C SER A 153 6.54 14.39 15.92
N ASP A 154 7.59 15.06 15.42
CA ASP A 154 7.44 16.26 14.60
C ASP A 154 6.61 15.93 13.34
N PRO A 155 5.57 16.72 13.00
CA PRO A 155 4.82 16.60 11.76
C PRO A 155 5.68 16.48 10.49
N LYS A 156 6.87 17.11 10.45
CA LYS A 156 7.81 16.98 9.32
C LYS A 156 8.37 15.58 9.20
N VAL A 157 8.78 14.97 10.31
CA VAL A 157 9.31 13.59 10.33
C VAL A 157 8.22 12.61 9.90
N PHE A 158 6.98 12.83 10.34
CA PHE A 158 5.83 12.05 9.87
C PHE A 158 5.66 12.16 8.35
N LEU A 159 5.67 13.38 7.81
CA LEU A 159 5.50 13.60 6.37
C LEU A 159 6.64 12.94 5.58
N GLU A 160 7.89 13.10 6.00
CA GLU A 160 9.05 12.45 5.36
C GLU A 160 8.93 10.92 5.36
N GLU A 161 8.48 10.32 6.46
CA GLU A 161 8.26 8.87 6.52
C GLU A 161 7.15 8.39 5.61
N MET A 162 6.08 9.16 5.47
CA MET A 162 4.99 8.82 4.56
C MET A 162 5.38 9.03 3.10
N THR A 163 6.11 10.11 2.79
CA THR A 163 6.65 10.41 1.45
C THR A 163 7.62 9.32 0.98
N LYS A 164 8.38 8.69 1.89
CA LYS A 164 9.21 7.51 1.58
C LYS A 164 8.38 6.29 1.12
N ILE A 165 7.12 6.18 1.54
CA ILE A 165 6.22 5.07 1.19
C ILE A 165 5.38 5.42 -0.05
N CYS A 166 4.86 6.65 -0.09
CA CYS A 166 4.09 7.20 -1.19
C CYS A 166 4.59 8.61 -1.46
N GLU A 167 5.28 8.80 -2.57
CA GLU A 167 5.92 10.08 -2.89
C GLU A 167 4.94 11.24 -3.02
N HIS A 168 3.73 10.94 -3.47
CA HIS A 168 2.65 11.91 -3.64
C HIS A 168 1.67 11.93 -2.46
N TYR A 169 2.11 11.45 -1.28
CA TYR A 169 1.25 11.28 -0.10
C TYR A 169 0.53 12.56 0.28
N GLU A 170 1.27 13.66 0.46
CA GLU A 170 0.71 14.96 0.87
C GLU A 170 -0.41 15.45 -0.05
N VAL A 171 -0.14 15.33 -1.36
CA VAL A 171 -1.00 15.82 -2.42
C VAL A 171 -2.26 14.97 -2.54
N PHE A 172 -2.15 13.65 -2.33
CA PHE A 172 -3.21 12.71 -2.60
C PHE A 172 -4.07 12.36 -1.38
N ILE A 173 -3.59 12.62 -0.16
CA ILE A 173 -4.35 12.42 1.10
C ILE A 173 -5.76 13.03 1.03
N PRO A 174 -5.96 14.32 0.66
CA PRO A 174 -7.29 14.95 0.76
C PRO A 174 -8.32 14.27 -0.15
N ILE A 175 -7.85 13.75 -1.28
CA ILE A 175 -8.68 13.08 -2.28
C ILE A 175 -8.99 11.64 -1.83
N TYR A 176 -7.99 10.97 -1.25
CA TYR A 176 -8.06 9.58 -0.83
C TYR A 176 -8.81 9.38 0.50
N ASP A 177 -8.62 10.27 1.49
CA ASP A 177 -9.24 10.18 2.82
C ASP A 177 -10.78 10.28 2.74
N ASN A 178 -11.33 11.02 1.78
CA ASN A 178 -12.78 11.10 1.51
C ASN A 178 -13.41 9.75 1.14
N ARG A 179 -12.62 8.75 0.75
CA ARG A 179 -13.09 7.40 0.40
C ARG A 179 -12.70 6.31 1.39
N ILE A 180 -11.87 6.60 2.39
CA ILE A 180 -11.55 5.61 3.43
C ILE A 180 -12.78 5.46 4.32
N CYS A 181 -13.64 4.51 3.94
CA CYS A 181 -14.67 3.94 4.80
C CYS A 181 -14.00 3.56 6.14
N PRO A 182 -14.64 3.86 7.29
CA PRO A 182 -13.97 3.94 8.58
C PRO A 182 -13.24 2.64 8.88
N LEU A 183 -12.08 2.79 9.52
CA LEU A 183 -11.33 1.74 10.21
C LEU A 183 -12.26 0.61 10.65
N PRO A 184 -11.89 -0.68 10.49
CA PRO A 184 -12.75 -1.79 10.89
C PRO A 184 -13.31 -1.49 12.28
N LYS A 185 -14.63 -1.23 12.36
CA LYS A 185 -15.29 -1.02 13.64
C LYS A 185 -14.98 -2.27 14.42
N VAL A 186 -14.29 -2.11 15.54
CA VAL A 186 -14.17 -3.18 16.54
C VAL A 186 -15.59 -3.44 16.99
N THR A 187 -16.27 -4.38 16.34
CA THR A 187 -17.53 -4.89 16.83
C THR A 187 -17.19 -5.70 18.06
N SER A 188 -18.07 -5.64 19.07
CA SER A 188 -17.95 -6.38 20.32
C SER A 188 -17.70 -7.89 20.14
N ALA A 189 -18.02 -8.45 18.97
CA ALA A 189 -17.64 -9.81 18.55
C ALA A 189 -16.12 -10.07 18.47
N THR A 190 -15.30 -9.03 18.32
CA THR A 190 -13.83 -9.11 18.30
C THR A 190 -13.21 -9.03 19.70
N LEU A 191 -13.92 -8.46 20.68
CA LEU A 191 -13.48 -8.34 22.07
C LEU A 191 -13.93 -9.52 22.94
N PHE A 192 -15.05 -10.15 22.58
CA PHE A 192 -15.55 -11.34 23.26
C PHE A 192 -15.46 -12.51 22.31
N GLY A 193 -14.35 -13.26 22.40
CA GLY A 193 -14.23 -14.57 21.76
C GLY A 193 -15.47 -15.40 22.06
N LYS A 194 -15.98 -16.10 21.03
CA LYS A 194 -17.17 -16.96 21.07
C LYS A 194 -17.38 -17.59 22.45
N LYS A 195 -18.31 -17.04 23.24
CA LYS A 195 -18.93 -17.76 24.36
C LYS A 195 -20.05 -18.62 23.77
N GLY A 196 -19.86 -19.93 23.86
CA GLY A 196 -20.80 -20.99 23.48
C GLY A 196 -19.96 -22.25 23.25
N ASP A 197 -20.03 -23.31 24.05
CA ASP A 197 -21.23 -23.90 24.64
C ASP A 197 -20.97 -24.46 26.06
N ILE A 198 -21.74 -24.01 27.04
CA ILE A 198 -22.08 -24.84 28.20
C ILE A 198 -23.42 -25.48 27.82
N ARG A 199 -23.40 -26.77 27.49
CA ARG A 199 -24.62 -27.57 27.42
C ARG A 199 -25.03 -27.91 28.85
N MET A 200 -26.29 -27.59 29.17
CA MET A 200 -27.00 -28.21 30.29
C MET A 200 -27.14 -29.71 30.05
#